data_AF-A0A9E2D2I6-F1
#
_entry.id   AF-A0A9E2D2I6-F1
#
_cell.length_a   1.000
_cell.length_b   1.000
_cell.length_c   1.000
_cell.angle_alpha   90.00
_cell.angle_beta   90.00
_cell.angle_gamma   90.00
#
_symmetry.space_group_name_H-M   'P 1'
#
loop_
_entity.id
_entity.type
_entity.pdbx_description
1 polymer ?
#
loop_
_entity_poly.entity_id
_entity_poly.type
_entity_poly.pdbx_seq_one_letter_code
_entity_poly.pdbx_strand_id
1 'polypeptide(L)' 'MKLWVTPAGDRWLCDECQKQYEKKIEEEGWRVAFEKWEPMLRCSECDHSDIDIPD' A
#
# COMPACT_ATOMS: atom_id res chain seq x y z
N MET A 1 -6.65 -6.50 2.56
CA MET A 1 -5.91 -5.46 3.30
C MET A 1 -6.22 -4.13 2.63
N LYS A 2 -6.26 -2.99 3.35
CA LYS A 2 -6.41 -1.68 2.69
C LYS A 2 -5.04 -1.27 2.15
N LEU A 3 -4.94 -1.00 0.85
CA LEU A 3 -3.72 -0.51 0.22
C LEU A 3 -3.83 0.99 -0.03
N TRP A 4 -2.84 1.73 0.45
CA TRP A 4 -2.72 3.16 0.20
C TRP A 4 -1.85 3.37 -1.01
N VAL A 5 -2.28 4.24 -1.93
CA VAL A 5 -1.53 4.61 -3.11
C VAL A 5 -1.26 6.09 -3.12
N THR A 6 -0.08 6.44 -3.59
CA THR A 6 0.26 7.82 -3.99
C THR A 6 -0.75 8.38 -5.00
N PRO A 7 -0.94 9.70 -5.04
CA PRO A 7 -1.78 10.33 -6.06
C PRO A 7 -1.28 10.05 -7.50
N ALA A 8 0.03 9.83 -7.67
CA ALA A 8 0.65 9.45 -8.94
C ALA A 8 0.45 7.97 -9.31
N GLY A 9 0.08 7.09 -8.38
CA GLY A 9 -0.16 5.67 -8.67
C GLY A 9 1.11 4.82 -8.78
N ASP A 10 2.27 5.35 -8.39
CA ASP A 10 3.57 4.67 -8.53
C ASP A 10 3.94 3.81 -7.31
N ARG A 11 3.46 4.19 -6.13
CA ARG A 11 3.79 3.56 -4.85
C ARG A 11 2.58 3.17 -4.06
N TRP A 12 2.70 2.03 -3.39
CA TRP A 12 1.65 1.38 -2.59
C TRP A 12 2.16 1.09 -1.18
N LEU A 13 1.30 1.24 -0.17
CA LEU A 13 1.61 0.91 1.22
C LEU A 13 0.53 -0.02 1.79
N CYS A 14 0.96 -1.02 2.56
CA CYS A 14 0.07 -1.85 3.36
C CYS A 14 -0.41 -1.10 4.61
N ASP A 15 -1.46 -1.63 5.26
CA ASP A 15 -2.04 -1.06 6.49
C ASP A 15 -1.02 -0.95 7.64
N GLU A 16 -0.08 -1.90 7.74
CA GLU A 16 1.00 -1.86 8.72
C GLU A 16 2.00 -0.73 8.47
N CYS A 17 2.46 -0.58 7.24
CA CYS A 17 3.42 0.48 6.90
C CYS A 17 2.73 1.86 6.91
N GLN A 18 1.50 1.96 6.43
CA GLN A 18 0.68 3.17 6.50
C GLN A 18 0.71 3.81 7.88
N LYS A 19 0.57 3.03 8.97
CA LYS A 19 0.58 3.57 10.34
C LYS A 19 1.87 4.32 10.69
N GLN A 20 2.99 3.88 10.14
CA GLN A 20 4.29 4.55 10.32
C GLN A 20 4.45 5.76 9.40
N TYR A 21 3.77 5.75 8.25
CA TYR A 21 3.84 6.79 7.22
C TYR A 21 2.59 7.68 7.18
N GLU A 22 1.76 7.69 8.21
CA GLU A 22 0.48 8.44 8.23
C GLU A 22 0.68 9.93 7.96
N LYS A 23 1.72 10.52 8.56
CA LYS A 23 2.08 11.91 8.34
C LYS A 23 2.44 12.19 6.88
N LYS A 24 3.18 11.26 6.26
CA LYS A 24 3.61 11.36 4.85
C LYS A 24 2.42 11.13 3.91
N ILE A 25 1.51 10.23 4.26
CA ILE A 25 0.25 9.98 3.56
C ILE A 25 -0.59 11.26 3.51
N GLU A 26 -0.69 11.98 4.62
CA GLU A 26 -1.41 13.26 4.68
C GLU A 26 -0.68 14.35 3.89
N GLU A 27 0.64 14.49 4.05
CA GLU A 27 1.45 15.52 3.36
C GLU A 27 1.51 15.32 1.84
N GLU A 28 1.67 14.08 1.37
CA GLU A 28 1.70 13.76 -0.07
C GLU A 28 0.30 13.48 -0.66
N GLY A 29 -0.75 13.43 0.16
CA GLY A 29 -2.13 13.23 -0.29
C GLY A 29 -2.41 11.84 -0.84
N TRP A 30 -1.87 10.80 -0.20
CA TRP A 30 -2.13 9.42 -0.58
C TRP A 30 -3.60 9.07 -0.34
N ARG A 31 -4.14 8.16 -1.15
CA ARG A 31 -5.54 7.71 -1.09
C ARG A 31 -5.61 6.21 -0.95
N VAL A 32 -6.71 5.71 -0.40
CA VAL A 32 -7.00 4.27 -0.42
C VAL A 32 -7.28 3.88 -1.87
N ALA A 33 -6.41 3.04 -2.42
CA ALA A 33 -6.40 2.69 -3.84
C ALA A 33 -7.56 1.75 -4.19
N PHE A 34 -7.76 0.75 -3.34
CA PHE A 34 -8.68 -0.36 -3.63
C PHE A 34 -9.33 -0.89 -2.34
N GLU A 35 -10.61 -1.20 -2.47
CA GLU A 35 -11.36 -2.03 -1.52
C GLU A 35 -11.25 -3.52 -1.85
N LYS A 36 -10.73 -3.86 -3.05
CA LYS A 36 -10.53 -5.23 -3.53
C LYS A 36 -9.07 -5.67 -3.40
N TRP A 37 -8.91 -6.95 -3.11
CA TRP A 37 -7.63 -7.64 -2.97
C TRP A 37 -6.95 -7.78 -4.33
N GLU A 38 -5.76 -7.20 -4.49
CA GLU A 38 -4.96 -7.31 -5.72
C GLU A 38 -3.66 -8.09 -5.46
N PRO A 39 -3.50 -9.29 -6.06
CA PRO A 39 -2.31 -10.14 -5.90
C PRO A 39 -0.98 -9.49 -6.27
N MET A 40 -1.04 -8.56 -7.23
CA MET A 40 0.14 -8.02 -7.90
C MET A 40 0.70 -6.79 -7.19
N LEU A 41 -0.04 -6.21 -6.24
CA LEU A 41 0.40 -5.02 -5.52
C LEU A 41 1.24 -5.41 -4.32
N ARG A 42 2.46 -4.87 -4.28
CA ARG A 42 3.40 -5.03 -3.16
C ARG A 42 3.58 -3.72 -2.44
N CYS A 43 3.68 -3.79 -1.12
CA CYS A 43 4.04 -2.64 -0.32
C CYS A 43 5.45 -2.16 -0.72
N SER A 44 5.60 -0.88 -1.05
CA SER A 44 6.88 -0.29 -1.43
C SER A 44 7.92 -0.28 -0.31
N GLU A 45 7.50 -0.50 0.95
CA GLU A 45 8.37 -0.41 2.12
C GLU A 45 8.77 -1.77 2.68
N CYS A 46 7.85 -2.73 2.73
CA CYS A 46 8.12 -4.07 3.26
C CYS A 46 8.11 -5.17 2.21
N ASP A 47 7.88 -4.85 0.93
CA ASP A 47 7.68 -5.76 -0.21
C ASP A 47 6.61 -6.85 -0.01
N HIS A 48 5.85 -6.82 1.09
CA HIS A 48 4.77 -7.76 1.31
C HIS A 48 3.69 -7.59 0.25
N SER A 49 3.48 -8.65 -0.54
CA SER A 49 2.25 -8.88 -1.27
C SER A 49 1.19 -9.44 -0.33
N ASP A 50 -0.07 -9.17 -0.67
CA ASP A 50 -1.21 -9.75 0.04
C ASP A 50 -1.33 -11.27 -0.20
N ILE A 51 -0.71 -11.77 -1.28
CA ILE A 51 -0.61 -13.19 -1.59
C ILE A 51 0.82 -13.63 -1.32
N ASP A 52 0.98 -14.44 -0.27
CA ASP A 52 2.09 -15.37 -0.15
C ASP A 52 1.80 -16.45 -1.20
N ILE A 53 2.51 -16.44 -2.33
CA ILE A 53 2.46 -17.56 -3.27
C ILE A 53 3.52 -18.54 -2.75
N PRO A 54 3.15 -19.60 -2.01
CA PRO A 54 4.10 -20.67 -1.73
C PRO A 54 4.51 -21.29 -3.07
N ASP A 55 5.83 -21.43 -3.26
CA ASP A 55 6.49 -22.11 -4.39
C ASP A 55 5.96 -23.54 -4.60
#